data_AF-A0A821RRH2-F1
#
_entry.id   AF-A0A821RRH2-F1
#
_cell.length_a   1.000
_cell.length_b   1.000
_cell.length_c   1.000
_cell.angle_alpha   90.00
_cell.angle_beta   90.00
_cell.angle_gamma   90.00
#
_symmetry.space_group_name_H-M   'P 1'
#
loop_
_entity.id
_entity.type
_entity.pdbx_description
1 polymer ?
#
loop_
_entity_poly.entity_id
_entity_poly.type
_entity_poly.pdbx_seq_one_letter_code
_entity_poly.pdbx_strand_id
1 'polypeptide(L)' 'NLPFTNEMLSWPAGPKPIDGVWASAWYNAVHQSTGFGQPSSTKLTRDDVPSEFLALYDEVLPYYRKILSHSFLD' A
#
# COMPACT_ATOMS: atom_id res chain seq x y z
N ASN A 1 -23.05 1.54 -0.53
CA ASN A 1 -22.11 2.53 -1.10
C ASN A 1 -21.87 3.63 -0.10
N LEU A 2 -20.64 3.74 0.41
CA LEU A 2 -20.17 4.91 1.15
C LEU A 2 -19.45 5.81 0.15
N PRO A 3 -19.84 7.08 -0.04
CA PRO A 3 -19.13 7.97 -0.96
C PRO A 3 -17.72 8.23 -0.44
N PHE A 4 -16.75 8.34 -1.35
CA PHE A 4 -15.39 8.71 -1.01
C PHE A 4 -15.33 10.10 -0.37
N THR A 5 -14.52 10.26 0.67
CA THR A 5 -14.21 11.56 1.27
C THR A 5 -12.71 11.65 1.57
N ASN A 6 -12.14 12.86 1.57
CA ASN A 6 -10.71 13.04 1.80
C ASN A 6 -10.27 12.61 3.19
N GLU A 7 -11.19 12.63 4.17
CA GLU A 7 -10.94 12.17 5.53
C GLU A 7 -10.57 10.68 5.58
N MET A 8 -11.00 9.88 4.60
CA MET A 8 -10.62 8.46 4.49
C MET A 8 -9.11 8.26 4.28
N LEU A 9 -8.39 9.29 3.85
CA LEU A 9 -6.94 9.25 3.61
C LEU A 9 -6.12 9.79 4.79
N SER A 10 -6.77 10.15 5.90
CA SER A 10 -6.10 10.76 7.06
C SER A 10 -6.60 10.20 8.39
N TRP A 11 -5.72 10.16 9.39
CA TRP A 11 -6.06 9.66 10.72
C TRP A 11 -5.16 10.29 11.79
N PRO A 12 -5.59 10.30 13.08
CA PRO A 12 -4.72 10.74 14.16
C PRO A 12 -3.61 9.72 14.40
N ALA A 13 -2.39 10.24 14.58
CA ALA A 13 -1.25 9.48 15.07
C ALA A 13 -1.50 8.94 16.48
N GLY A 14 -0.77 7.89 16.82
CA GLY A 14 -0.73 7.26 18.13
C GLY A 14 -1.43 5.89 18.18
N PRO A 15 -1.22 5.17 19.30
CA PRO A 15 -1.83 3.87 19.53
C PRO A 15 -3.35 3.97 19.66
N LYS A 16 -4.03 2.89 19.33
CA LYS A 16 -5.48 2.75 19.51
C LYS A 16 -5.78 1.74 20.62
N PRO A 17 -6.89 1.88 21.36
CA PRO A 17 -7.25 0.92 22.43
C PRO A 17 -7.45 -0.51 21.93
N ILE A 18 -7.74 -0.68 20.64
CA ILE A 18 -7.89 -1.98 19.99
C ILE A 18 -6.57 -2.61 19.55
N ASP A 19 -5.45 -1.90 19.73
CA ASP A 19 -4.14 -2.42 19.37
C ASP A 19 -3.77 -3.59 20.28
N GLY A 20 -3.52 -4.75 19.67
CA GLY A 20 -3.15 -5.95 20.39
C GLY A 20 -1.70 -5.95 20.87
N VAL A 21 -1.29 -7.06 21.49
CA VAL A 21 0.06 -7.26 22.07
C VAL A 21 1.22 -7.01 21.10
N TRP A 22 0.97 -7.13 19.79
CA TRP A 22 1.98 -6.94 18.74
C TRP A 22 2.33 -5.47 18.47
N ALA A 23 1.55 -4.52 18.98
CA ALA A 23 1.69 -3.11 18.63
C ALA A 23 3.05 -2.53 19.03
N SER A 24 3.55 -2.90 20.22
CA SER A 24 4.88 -2.48 20.69
C SER A 24 6.01 -2.97 19.80
N ALA A 25 5.84 -4.12 19.15
CA ALA A 25 6.86 -4.72 18.31
C ALA A 25 6.77 -4.19 16.87
N TRP A 26 5.56 -4.02 16.31
CA TRP A 26 5.36 -3.90 14.86
C TRP A 26 4.70 -2.58 14.43
N TYR A 27 4.01 -1.86 15.31
CA TYR A 27 3.14 -0.74 14.91
C TYR A 27 3.78 0.64 15.03
N ASN A 28 5.06 0.73 15.39
CA ASN A 28 5.73 2.02 15.55
C ASN A 28 5.56 2.95 14.33
N ALA A 29 5.72 2.42 13.10
CA ALA A 29 5.51 3.20 11.88
C ALA A 29 4.04 3.61 11.67
N VAL A 30 3.09 2.72 11.99
CA VAL A 30 1.65 2.99 11.88
C VAL A 30 1.23 4.08 12.88
N HIS A 31 1.67 3.98 14.13
CA HIS A 31 1.40 4.97 15.17
C HIS A 31 1.98 6.35 14.85
N GLN A 32 3.06 6.43 14.07
CA GLN A 32 3.63 7.71 13.65
C GLN A 32 2.96 8.28 12.39
N SER A 33 2.18 7.48 11.66
CA SER A 33 1.51 7.91 10.44
C SER A 33 0.21 8.66 10.72
N THR A 34 -0.13 9.57 9.81
CA THR A 34 -1.40 10.31 9.82
C THR A 34 -2.17 10.19 8.50
N GLY A 35 -1.71 9.31 7.61
CA GLY A 35 -2.17 9.17 6.23
C GLY A 35 -1.26 8.21 5.46
N PHE A 36 -1.56 8.00 4.18
CA PHE A 36 -0.70 7.20 3.30
C PHE A 36 0.61 7.94 2.99
N GLY A 37 1.73 7.21 2.98
CA GLY A 37 3.03 7.75 2.58
C GLY A 37 3.08 8.05 1.08
N GLN A 38 4.03 8.90 0.68
CA GLN A 38 4.33 9.11 -0.74
C GLN A 38 4.75 7.79 -1.39
N PRO A 39 4.34 7.52 -2.64
CA PRO A 39 4.83 6.37 -3.37
C PRO A 39 6.35 6.42 -3.51
N SER A 40 6.98 5.24 -3.56
CA SER A 40 8.43 5.15 -3.78
C SER A 40 8.81 5.85 -5.10
N SER A 41 9.92 6.59 -5.09
CA SER A 41 10.48 7.20 -6.29
C SER A 41 11.15 6.17 -7.21
N THR A 42 11.41 4.97 -6.71
CA THR A 42 12.01 3.88 -7.50
C THR A 42 10.95 3.28 -8.43
N LYS A 43 11.09 3.53 -9.73
CA LYS A 43 10.27 2.90 -10.76
C LYS A 43 10.92 1.58 -11.19
N LEU A 44 10.50 0.49 -10.56
CA LEU A 44 10.88 -0.85 -10.97
C LEU A 44 10.15 -1.24 -12.26
N THR A 45 10.84 -2.00 -13.10
CA THR A 45 10.38 -2.51 -14.38
C THR A 45 10.42 -4.03 -14.37
N ARG A 46 9.92 -4.65 -15.45
CA ARG A 46 10.03 -6.10 -15.63
C ARG A 46 11.49 -6.59 -15.57
N ASP A 47 12.44 -5.75 -15.98
CA ASP A 47 13.86 -6.12 -16.04
C ASP A 47 14.52 -6.17 -14.65
N ASP A 48 13.89 -5.56 -13.65
CA ASP A 48 14.33 -5.61 -12.25
C ASP A 48 13.84 -6.87 -11.52
N VAL A 49 12.99 -7.68 -12.16
CA VAL A 49 12.40 -8.91 -11.58
C VAL A 49 13.39 -10.08 -11.74
N PRO A 50 13.77 -10.79 -10.67
CA PRO A 50 14.58 -11.99 -10.77
C PRO A 50 13.96 -13.02 -11.72
N SER A 51 14.82 -13.66 -12.53
CA SER A 51 14.39 -14.51 -13.65
C SER A 51 13.40 -15.62 -13.26
N GLU A 52 13.57 -16.19 -12.06
CA GLU A 52 12.73 -17.23 -11.47
C GLU A 52 11.28 -16.78 -11.21
N PHE A 53 11.04 -15.47 -11.15
CA PHE A 53 9.70 -14.90 -10.92
C PHE A 53 9.07 -14.30 -12.17
N LEU A 54 9.73 -14.31 -13.33
CA LEU A 54 9.17 -13.73 -14.56
C LEU A 54 7.88 -14.41 -15.01
N ALA A 55 7.77 -15.72 -14.84
CA ALA A 55 6.54 -16.46 -15.15
C ALA A 55 5.36 -16.00 -14.28
N LEU A 56 5.60 -15.85 -12.96
CA LEU A 56 4.59 -15.35 -12.04
C LEU A 56 4.23 -13.90 -12.34
N TYR A 57 5.22 -13.05 -12.63
CA TYR A 57 5.01 -11.66 -13.02
C TYR A 57 4.08 -11.57 -14.24
N ASP A 58 4.36 -12.34 -15.30
CA ASP A 58 3.56 -12.32 -16.52
C ASP A 58 2.14 -12.86 -16.28
N GLU A 59 1.97 -13.85 -15.38
CA GLU A 59 0.67 -14.38 -14.97
C GLU A 59 -0.19 -13.33 -14.22
N VAL A 60 0.40 -12.58 -13.29
CA VAL A 60 -0.36 -11.65 -12.43
C VAL A 60 -0.54 -10.26 -13.04
N LEU A 61 0.27 -9.89 -14.04
CA LEU A 61 0.26 -8.57 -14.67
C LEU A 61 -1.13 -8.11 -15.16
N PRO A 62 -1.97 -8.96 -15.78
CA PRO A 62 -3.32 -8.54 -16.18
C PRO A 62 -4.20 -8.10 -15.01
N TYR A 63 -4.10 -8.77 -13.86
CA TYR A 63 -4.85 -8.41 -12.66
C TYR A 63 -4.35 -7.10 -12.05
N TYR A 64 -3.03 -6.92 -11.98
CA TYR A 64 -2.44 -5.66 -11.55
C TYR A 64 -2.92 -4.49 -12.42
N ARG A 65 -2.89 -4.64 -13.75
CA ARG A 65 -3.37 -3.61 -14.68
C ARG A 65 -4.86 -3.29 -14.49
N LYS A 66 -5.69 -4.29 -14.19
CA LYS A 66 -7.11 -4.08 -13.88
C LYS A 66 -7.32 -3.29 -12.58
N ILE A 67 -6.52 -3.52 -11.55
CA ILE A 67 -6.58 -2.73 -10.32
C ILE A 67 -6.08 -1.31 -10.58
N LEU A 68 -4.99 -1.20 -11.34
CA LEU A 68 -4.37 0.08 -11.69
C LEU A 68 -5.33 0.99 -12.47
N SER A 69 -6.21 0.46 -13.34
CA SER A 69 -7.21 1.27 -14.05
C SER A 69 -8.28 1.89 -13.14
N HIS A 70 -8.31 1.53 -11.86
CA HIS A 70 -9.17 2.15 -10.84
C HIS A 70 -8.38 2.98 -9.82
N SER A 71 -7.08 3.20 -10.06
CA SER A 71 -6.25 4.07 -9.24
C SER A 71 -6.59 5.55 -9.46
N PHE A 72 -6.35 6.37 -8.44
CA PHE A 72 -6.41 7.84 -8.50
C PHE A 72 -5.07 8.48 -8.89
N LEU A 73 -4.07 7.67 -9.23
CA LEU A 73 -2.77 8.13 -9.70
C LEU A 73 -2.83 8.32 -11.22
N ASP A 74 -2.79 9.57 -11.67
CA ASP A 74 -2.53 9.93 -13.09
C ASP A 74 -1.08 9.62 -13.49
#